data_AF-A0A7S2HG63-F1
#
_entry.id   AF-A0A7S2HG63-F1
#
_cell.length_a   1.000
_cell.length_b   1.000
_cell.length_c   1.000
_cell.angle_alpha   90.00
_cell.angle_beta   90.00
_cell.angle_gamma   90.00
#
_symmetry.space_group_name_H-M   'P 1'
#
loop_
_entity.id
_entity.type
_entity.pdbx_description
1 polymer ?
#
loop_
_entity_poly.entity_id
_entity_poly.type
_entity_poly.pdbx_seq_one_letter_code
_entity_poly.pdbx_strand_id
1 'polypeptide(L)'
;MASNGVGPDVQNVRLAPGETFAFKTTPGLSGTRYWPKMRCNSTGNACLLGESGGPGETCDLAIGCAPPVDTKFEASFGSGSAPDWVDVSLVDGWTLPFRFEMSQRCSAGEGSRGVGNVVDCSHLSFQSCPTVESVGAASVLPLNLEVKHPTTGGVVGCYAPCSKLTFSNWGNKAAKYAPADAEAKDYCCPTPPESPEQCRKGPVGSTHFVQAVHQNCPGVYGYSYDDGMGLILCPPNTTYDMTFYCPKDLNSTFPKGPVYPAPGLPTTKEEEAVEEEKEKWEEEEEEEEECPGMGYAVAATRSKASEEESFKLSHHRHLFKDYVAMRTSHGRYMVAEPDGFVSAAAHAVSYWELFKMEKHSGGRISLRSMSGSYLRAEGYGAVRASEHSVGEAELFEKVDNDDGTVSLKASNGNFLSATRTCHGDMPEDCFEQDVAYLPLDITGMTREASALLCQARCLASGGCDHFSFYAEGGFCHLQAASATRVPLSLGSVAGPSRCSLITVRKDLLPSRGLLRGAPLQSAHLGAFVAMGLMAAVALLAMLAACRTPRRQYAAATSTDDATEFLTSPRD
;
A
#
# COMPACT_ATOMS: atom_id res chain seq x y z
N MET A 1 3.15 4.64 -0.58
CA MET A 1 2.35 3.73 0.27
C MET A 1 3.33 2.86 1.04
N ALA A 2 3.11 2.68 2.35
CA ALA A 2 3.98 1.89 3.21
C ALA A 2 4.04 0.43 2.75
N SER A 3 5.21 -0.19 2.90
CA SER A 3 5.38 -1.63 2.85
C SER A 3 4.36 -2.31 3.77
N ASN A 4 3.64 -3.32 3.27
CA ASN A 4 2.75 -4.17 4.08
C ASN A 4 3.53 -5.16 4.98
N GLY A 5 4.86 -5.01 5.09
CA GLY A 5 5.73 -5.83 5.93
C GLY A 5 5.98 -5.23 7.30
N VAL A 6 6.42 -6.06 8.23
CA VAL A 6 7.00 -5.60 9.51
C VAL A 6 8.31 -4.89 9.17
N GLY A 7 8.46 -3.64 9.61
CA GLY A 7 9.70 -2.90 9.43
C GLY A 7 10.89 -3.57 10.14
N PRO A 8 12.14 -3.21 9.81
CA PRO A 8 13.33 -3.83 10.41
C PRO A 8 13.50 -3.52 11.90
N ASP A 9 12.72 -2.59 12.43
CA ASP A 9 12.74 -2.19 13.83
C ASP A 9 11.86 -3.11 14.70
N VAL A 10 12.32 -3.30 15.93
CA VAL A 10 11.56 -4.00 16.98
C VAL A 10 10.18 -3.34 17.19
N GLN A 11 9.14 -4.16 17.19
CA GLN A 11 7.78 -3.71 17.46
C GLN A 11 7.54 -3.57 18.97
N ASN A 12 6.55 -2.76 19.36
CA ASN A 12 6.10 -2.60 20.75
C ASN A 12 7.19 -2.23 21.77
N VAL A 13 8.07 -1.31 21.41
CA VAL A 13 9.04 -0.74 22.35
C VAL A 13 8.32 -0.01 23.48
N ARG A 14 8.45 -0.55 24.70
CA ARG A 14 7.91 0.08 25.90
C ARG A 14 8.77 1.27 26.32
N LEU A 15 8.13 2.43 26.48
CA LEU A 15 8.74 3.63 27.05
C LEU A 15 8.01 4.05 28.33
N ALA A 16 8.73 4.16 29.43
CA ALA A 16 8.24 4.82 30.63
C ALA A 16 8.30 6.36 30.46
N PRO A 17 7.57 7.13 31.30
CA PRO A 17 7.59 8.59 31.22
C PRO A 17 9.03 9.15 31.28
N GLY A 18 9.42 9.89 30.25
CA GLY A 18 10.76 10.50 30.13
C GLY A 18 11.84 9.59 29.54
N GLU A 19 11.52 8.34 29.21
CA GLU A 19 12.44 7.47 28.48
C GLU A 19 12.46 7.80 26.99
N THR A 20 13.55 7.40 26.35
CA THR A 20 13.78 7.60 24.92
C THR A 20 14.32 6.31 24.32
N PHE A 21 13.89 6.01 23.09
CA PHE A 21 14.44 4.93 22.29
C PHE A 21 14.81 5.47 20.92
N ALA A 22 15.93 5.01 20.37
CA ALA A 22 16.44 5.43 19.08
C ALA A 22 16.35 4.25 18.10
N PHE A 23 15.50 4.38 17.10
CA PHE A 23 15.44 3.47 15.96
C PHE A 23 16.59 3.75 15.00
N LYS A 24 17.15 2.70 14.39
CA LYS A 24 18.22 2.84 13.40
C LYS A 24 17.62 2.73 12.01
N THR A 25 17.31 3.87 11.41
CA THR A 25 16.75 3.93 10.07
C THR A 25 17.86 3.89 9.03
N THR A 26 17.90 2.82 8.23
CA THR A 26 18.91 2.66 7.17
C THR A 26 18.57 3.51 5.95
N PRO A 27 19.56 4.11 5.25
CA PRO A 27 19.31 4.84 4.00
C PRO A 27 18.55 3.99 2.98
N GLY A 28 17.55 4.57 2.32
CA GLY A 28 16.70 3.88 1.34
C GLY A 28 15.46 3.20 1.92
N LEU A 29 15.29 3.16 3.25
CA LEU A 29 14.07 2.65 3.87
C LEU A 29 12.89 3.57 3.52
N SER A 30 11.82 3.02 2.94
CA SER A 30 10.68 3.81 2.44
C SER A 30 9.36 3.40 3.06
N GLY A 31 8.43 4.35 3.17
CA GLY A 31 7.09 4.08 3.70
C GLY A 31 7.08 3.65 5.17
N THR A 32 8.05 4.12 5.95
CA THR A 32 8.15 3.82 7.38
C THR A 32 7.08 4.55 8.16
N ARG A 33 6.50 3.90 9.15
CA ARG A 33 5.48 4.47 10.03
C ARG A 33 5.79 4.14 11.47
N TYR A 34 5.76 5.16 12.33
CA TYR A 34 5.81 4.97 13.77
C TYR A 34 4.62 5.69 14.39
N TRP A 35 3.91 5.02 15.29
CA TRP A 35 2.82 5.61 16.04
C TRP A 35 2.84 5.10 17.48
N PRO A 36 2.40 5.92 18.45
CA PRO A 36 2.44 5.56 19.85
C PRO A 36 1.19 4.80 20.28
N LYS A 37 1.38 3.79 21.14
CA LYS A 37 0.32 3.19 21.94
C LYS A 37 0.44 3.62 23.40
N MET A 38 -0.67 3.72 24.12
CA MET A 38 -0.64 4.16 25.52
C MET A 38 -1.60 3.38 26.41
N ARG A 39 -1.16 3.13 27.65
CA ARG A 39 -1.85 2.32 28.67
C ARG A 39 -2.14 0.89 28.20
N CYS A 40 -1.14 0.27 27.58
CA CYS A 40 -1.14 -1.14 27.22
C CYS A 40 -0.86 -2.03 28.42
N ASN A 41 -1.12 -3.33 28.26
CA ASN A 41 -0.65 -4.37 29.16
C ASN A 41 0.89 -4.54 29.06
N SER A 42 1.44 -5.53 29.78
CA SER A 42 2.89 -5.77 29.83
C SER A 42 3.53 -6.19 28.51
N THR A 43 2.75 -6.70 27.54
CA THR A 43 3.23 -7.13 26.22
C THR A 43 3.06 -6.05 25.16
N GLY A 44 2.57 -4.85 25.52
CA GLY A 44 2.28 -3.78 24.57
C GLY A 44 0.94 -3.92 23.85
N ASN A 45 0.06 -4.83 24.28
CA ASN A 45 -1.27 -5.05 23.71
C ASN A 45 -2.39 -4.56 24.64
N ALA A 46 -3.65 -4.69 24.23
CA ALA A 46 -4.84 -4.24 24.94
C ALA A 46 -4.70 -2.78 25.42
N CYS A 47 -4.35 -1.89 24.49
CA CYS A 47 -4.05 -0.50 24.82
C CYS A 47 -5.32 0.34 24.84
N LEU A 48 -5.35 1.33 25.75
CA LEU A 48 -6.45 2.29 25.76
C LEU A 48 -6.42 3.21 24.54
N LEU A 49 -5.22 3.53 24.04
CA LEU A 49 -4.99 4.38 22.86
C LEU A 49 -3.98 3.71 21.94
N GLY A 50 -4.15 3.89 20.63
CA GLY A 50 -3.12 3.58 19.65
C GLY A 50 -3.11 2.16 19.09
N GLU A 51 -3.98 1.27 19.57
CA GLU A 51 -4.00 -0.13 19.15
C GLU A 51 -4.86 -0.35 17.89
N SER A 52 -4.46 0.32 16.80
CA SER A 52 -5.15 0.24 15.51
C SER A 52 -4.76 -0.98 14.67
N GLY A 53 -3.76 -1.75 15.12
CA GLY A 53 -3.23 -2.91 14.42
C GLY A 53 -2.16 -2.54 13.39
N GLY A 54 -1.80 -3.51 12.53
CA GLY A 54 -0.74 -3.38 11.54
C GLY A 54 0.01 -4.70 11.34
N PRO A 55 0.96 -4.79 10.40
CA PRO A 55 1.82 -5.96 10.25
C PRO A 55 2.53 -6.28 11.59
N GLY A 56 2.36 -7.50 12.09
CA GLY A 56 2.96 -7.95 13.37
C GLY A 56 2.26 -7.43 14.64
N GLU A 57 1.21 -6.60 14.51
CA GLU A 57 0.51 -6.00 15.64
C GLU A 57 -0.82 -6.73 15.92
N THR A 58 -1.04 -7.09 17.18
CA THR A 58 -2.30 -7.70 17.63
C THR A 58 -3.25 -6.63 18.18
N CYS A 59 -4.55 -6.84 18.00
CA CYS A 59 -5.59 -6.00 18.59
C CYS A 59 -6.26 -6.68 19.78
N ASP A 60 -6.91 -5.90 20.63
CA ASP A 60 -7.75 -6.43 21.71
C ASP A 60 -8.83 -7.39 21.17
N LEU A 61 -8.83 -8.62 21.68
CA LEU A 61 -9.72 -9.70 21.23
C LEU A 61 -11.19 -9.49 21.63
N ALA A 62 -11.47 -8.67 22.65
CA ALA A 62 -12.81 -8.43 23.16
C ALA A 62 -13.50 -7.27 22.44
N ILE A 63 -12.77 -6.19 22.15
CA ILE A 63 -13.34 -4.97 21.54
C ILE A 63 -12.87 -4.70 20.11
N GLY A 64 -11.91 -5.47 19.60
CA GLY A 64 -11.31 -5.30 18.28
C GLY A 64 -10.36 -4.10 18.19
N CYS A 65 -9.74 -3.94 17.03
CA CYS A 65 -8.78 -2.85 16.78
C CYS A 65 -9.41 -1.47 16.98
N ALA A 66 -8.65 -0.58 17.59
CA ALA A 66 -8.95 0.84 17.56
C ALA A 66 -9.05 1.32 16.10
N PRO A 67 -9.86 2.35 15.81
CA PRO A 67 -9.77 3.02 14.52
C PRO A 67 -8.34 3.56 14.30
N PRO A 68 -7.78 3.48 13.09
CA PRO A 68 -6.42 3.93 12.78
C PRO A 68 -6.31 5.46 12.69
N VAL A 69 -6.68 6.15 13.77
CA VAL A 69 -6.64 7.61 13.92
C VAL A 69 -5.34 8.07 14.60
N ASP A 70 -4.28 7.28 14.50
CA ASP A 70 -3.07 7.46 15.31
C ASP A 70 -2.26 8.67 14.87
N THR A 71 -1.68 9.37 15.84
CA THR A 71 -0.65 10.36 15.57
C THR A 71 0.58 9.65 14.98
N LYS A 72 0.79 9.78 13.67
CA LYS A 72 1.68 8.92 12.91
C LYS A 72 2.84 9.71 12.32
N PHE A 73 4.07 9.33 12.65
CA PHE A 73 5.26 9.80 11.94
C PHE A 73 5.45 8.91 10.71
N GLU A 74 5.51 9.52 9.52
CA GLU A 74 5.73 8.84 8.25
C GLU A 74 7.05 9.31 7.64
N ALA A 75 7.83 8.37 7.11
CA ALA A 75 9.14 8.68 6.53
C ALA A 75 9.50 7.78 5.35
N SER A 76 10.16 8.37 4.36
CA SER A 76 10.97 7.67 3.37
C SER A 76 12.36 8.27 3.36
N PHE A 77 13.33 7.49 3.83
CA PHE A 77 14.72 7.90 4.03
C PHE A 77 15.49 7.81 2.72
N GLY A 78 16.12 8.92 2.32
CA GLY A 78 16.87 9.01 1.08
C GLY A 78 18.12 8.13 1.10
N SER A 79 18.53 7.65 -0.09
CA SER A 79 19.84 7.00 -0.28
C SER A 79 20.85 7.96 -0.91
N GLY A 80 22.10 7.94 -0.46
CA GLY A 80 23.16 8.77 -1.03
C GLY A 80 22.91 10.26 -0.79
N SER A 81 22.68 11.02 -1.86
CA SER A 81 22.37 12.46 -1.79
C SER A 81 20.87 12.77 -1.90
N ALA A 82 20.02 11.76 -2.00
CA ALA A 82 18.57 11.98 -2.03
C ALA A 82 18.10 12.48 -0.65
N PRO A 83 17.14 13.42 -0.59
CA PRO A 83 16.59 13.89 0.67
C PRO A 83 15.67 12.84 1.29
N ASP A 84 15.44 12.97 2.59
CA ASP A 84 14.37 12.29 3.30
C ASP A 84 13.05 13.01 3.04
N TRP A 85 11.98 12.23 2.88
CA TRP A 85 10.61 12.71 2.81
C TRP A 85 9.95 12.33 4.13
N VAL A 86 9.59 13.32 4.94
CA VAL A 86 9.04 13.08 6.27
C VAL A 86 7.81 13.94 6.51
N ASP A 87 6.91 13.41 7.32
CA ASP A 87 5.77 14.13 7.83
C ASP A 87 5.26 13.53 9.15
N VAL A 88 4.45 14.31 9.85
CA VAL A 88 3.56 13.77 10.87
C VAL A 88 2.13 13.93 10.35
N SER A 89 1.45 12.82 10.17
CA SER A 89 0.17 12.75 9.50
C SER A 89 -0.96 12.68 10.52
N LEU A 90 -1.87 13.66 10.46
CA LEU A 90 -3.16 13.64 11.14
C LEU A 90 -4.31 13.46 10.14
N VAL A 91 -4.00 12.97 8.92
CA VAL A 91 -4.97 12.74 7.83
C VAL A 91 -6.09 11.81 8.27
N ASP A 92 -5.76 10.81 9.10
CA ASP A 92 -6.73 9.86 9.62
C ASP A 92 -7.36 10.32 10.96
N GLY A 93 -6.74 11.27 11.65
CA GLY A 93 -7.13 11.67 13.01
C GLY A 93 -5.94 11.90 13.93
N TRP A 94 -6.20 11.96 15.24
CA TRP A 94 -5.12 11.98 16.24
C TRP A 94 -5.46 11.21 17.52
N THR A 95 -4.41 10.72 18.19
CA THR A 95 -4.48 10.09 19.53
C THR A 95 -3.66 10.87 20.57
N LEU A 96 -2.35 10.99 20.38
CA LEU A 96 -1.45 11.66 21.33
C LEU A 96 -0.95 13.02 20.82
N PRO A 97 -0.86 14.05 21.69
CA PRO A 97 -0.11 15.26 21.40
C PRO A 97 1.37 14.95 21.30
N PHE A 98 2.10 15.73 20.50
CA PHE A 98 3.50 15.46 20.23
C PHE A 98 4.31 16.72 19.97
N ARG A 99 5.63 16.57 19.94
CA ARG A 99 6.57 17.58 19.47
C ARG A 99 7.58 16.88 18.58
N PHE A 100 7.77 17.42 17.39
CA PHE A 100 8.64 16.86 16.36
C PHE A 100 9.79 17.84 16.09
N GLU A 101 11.03 17.37 16.25
CA GLU A 101 12.23 18.19 16.11
C GLU A 101 13.19 17.57 15.09
N MET A 102 13.81 18.43 14.29
CA MET A 102 14.72 18.06 13.21
C MET A 102 16.09 18.69 13.48
N SER A 103 17.16 17.88 13.43
CA SER A 103 18.51 18.39 13.71
C SER A 103 19.10 19.25 12.60
N GLN A 104 18.61 19.09 11.37
CA GLN A 104 19.01 19.88 10.21
C GLN A 104 17.93 20.86 9.78
N ARG A 105 18.33 21.83 8.95
CA ARG A 105 17.38 22.73 8.29
C ARG A 105 16.70 22.00 7.13
N CYS A 106 15.41 21.81 7.25
CA CYS A 106 14.57 21.19 6.22
C CYS A 106 13.82 22.23 5.38
N SER A 107 13.23 21.79 4.28
CA SER A 107 12.40 22.60 3.38
C SER A 107 11.02 21.98 3.21
N ALA A 108 10.07 22.75 2.69
CA ALA A 108 8.77 22.21 2.32
C ALA A 108 8.93 21.22 1.14
N GLY A 109 8.19 20.12 1.16
CA GLY A 109 8.12 19.20 0.03
C GLY A 109 7.34 19.76 -1.16
N GLU A 110 6.39 20.65 -0.88
CA GLU A 110 5.64 21.40 -1.88
C GLU A 110 5.48 22.88 -1.46
N GLY A 111 5.52 23.80 -2.42
CA GLY A 111 5.35 25.23 -2.17
C GLY A 111 6.59 25.93 -1.61
N SER A 112 6.40 27.14 -1.06
CA SER A 112 7.48 28.03 -0.61
C SER A 112 7.39 28.40 0.89
N ARG A 113 6.66 27.62 1.69
CA ARG A 113 6.54 27.87 3.13
C ARG A 113 7.89 27.69 3.83
N GLY A 114 8.12 28.46 4.89
CA GLY A 114 9.24 28.23 5.80
C GLY A 114 8.97 27.01 6.67
N VAL A 115 9.90 26.06 6.71
CA VAL A 115 9.88 24.94 7.65
C VAL A 115 10.87 25.24 8.78
N GLY A 116 10.34 25.37 10.00
CA GLY A 116 11.16 25.47 11.20
C GLY A 116 11.71 24.10 11.59
N ASN A 117 12.76 24.07 12.42
CA ASN A 117 13.32 22.81 12.93
C ASN A 117 12.43 22.14 13.99
N VAL A 118 11.28 22.73 14.33
CA VAL A 118 10.37 22.27 15.37
C VAL A 118 8.94 22.42 14.87
N VAL A 119 8.17 21.34 15.01
CA VAL A 119 6.71 21.31 14.87
C VAL A 119 6.14 20.98 16.25
N ASP A 120 5.50 21.96 16.89
CA ASP A 120 4.98 21.82 18.25
C ASP A 120 3.46 21.58 18.23
N CYS A 121 3.10 20.33 18.51
CA CYS A 121 1.74 19.82 18.54
C CYS A 121 1.33 19.41 19.96
N SER A 122 2.04 19.91 20.99
CA SER A 122 1.81 19.57 22.41
C SER A 122 0.48 20.12 22.95
N HIS A 123 -0.15 21.01 22.18
CA HIS A 123 -1.45 21.60 22.47
C HIS A 123 -2.64 20.78 21.96
N LEU A 124 -2.43 19.71 21.18
CA LEU A 124 -3.52 18.80 20.82
C LEU A 124 -4.24 18.30 22.06
N SER A 125 -5.56 18.22 21.96
CA SER A 125 -6.42 17.77 23.02
C SER A 125 -7.69 17.19 22.42
N PHE A 126 -8.32 16.25 23.13
CA PHE A 126 -9.63 15.75 22.74
C PHE A 126 -10.73 16.80 22.88
N GLN A 127 -10.53 17.86 23.66
CA GLN A 127 -11.47 18.99 23.73
C GLN A 127 -11.54 19.77 22.41
N SER A 128 -10.47 19.71 21.60
CA SER A 128 -10.42 20.31 20.27
C SER A 128 -11.05 19.42 19.20
N CYS A 129 -11.49 18.20 19.56
CA CYS A 129 -12.16 17.30 18.63
C CYS A 129 -13.59 17.77 18.33
N PRO A 130 -13.94 18.04 17.06
CA PRO A 130 -15.28 18.55 16.74
C PRO A 130 -16.38 17.54 17.08
N THR A 131 -17.36 17.97 17.88
CA THR A 131 -18.58 17.18 18.15
C THR A 131 -19.72 17.49 17.18
N VAL A 132 -19.54 18.50 16.33
CA VAL A 132 -20.49 19.00 15.34
C VAL A 132 -19.71 19.31 14.05
N GLU A 133 -19.40 18.27 13.28
CA GLU A 133 -18.73 18.36 11.98
C GLU A 133 -19.74 18.24 10.83
N SER A 134 -19.62 19.13 9.84
CA SER A 134 -20.46 19.08 8.64
C SER A 134 -19.76 18.29 7.53
N VAL A 135 -20.38 17.20 7.09
CA VAL A 135 -19.85 16.32 6.03
C VAL A 135 -20.73 16.30 4.77
N GLY A 136 -21.45 17.39 4.53
CA GLY A 136 -22.19 17.60 3.28
C GLY A 136 -23.15 16.45 2.94
N ALA A 137 -23.00 15.88 1.74
CA ALA A 137 -23.87 14.82 1.24
C ALA A 137 -23.75 13.51 2.04
N ALA A 138 -22.66 13.28 2.78
CA ALA A 138 -22.45 12.07 3.55
C ALA A 138 -23.36 11.96 4.78
N SER A 139 -23.82 13.10 5.32
CA SER A 139 -24.78 13.11 6.43
C SER A 139 -25.51 14.44 6.53
N VAL A 140 -26.84 14.36 6.55
CA VAL A 140 -27.74 15.51 6.78
C VAL A 140 -27.57 16.08 8.20
N LEU A 141 -27.17 15.25 9.17
CA LEU A 141 -26.91 15.67 10.54
C LEU A 141 -25.40 15.79 10.79
N PRO A 142 -24.95 16.82 11.55
CA PRO A 142 -23.54 16.92 11.92
C PRO A 142 -23.05 15.68 12.67
N LEU A 143 -21.80 15.32 12.43
CA LEU A 143 -21.15 14.16 13.05
C LEU A 143 -20.36 14.58 14.30
N ASN A 144 -20.35 13.71 15.31
CA ASN A 144 -19.37 13.78 16.40
C ASN A 144 -18.14 12.96 16.01
N LEU A 145 -16.98 13.61 15.93
CA LEU A 145 -15.71 13.01 15.54
C LEU A 145 -14.94 12.36 16.70
N GLU A 146 -15.42 12.45 17.94
CA GLU A 146 -14.78 11.78 19.08
C GLU A 146 -14.73 10.26 18.88
N VAL A 147 -13.56 9.68 19.11
CA VAL A 147 -13.39 8.24 19.26
C VAL A 147 -13.67 7.90 20.72
N LYS A 148 -14.69 7.07 20.96
CA LYS A 148 -15.03 6.60 22.31
C LYS A 148 -14.62 5.16 22.49
N HIS A 149 -13.88 4.89 23.57
CA HIS A 149 -13.47 3.55 23.91
C HIS A 149 -14.70 2.69 24.29
N PRO A 150 -14.92 1.50 23.69
CA PRO A 150 -16.15 0.72 23.85
C PRO A 150 -16.50 0.37 25.29
N THR A 151 -15.48 0.05 26.09
CA THR A 151 -15.68 -0.44 27.47
C THR A 151 -15.87 0.68 28.49
N THR A 152 -15.23 1.82 28.26
CA THR A 152 -15.15 2.90 29.28
C THR A 152 -15.95 4.13 28.90
N GLY A 153 -16.30 4.29 27.61
CA GLY A 153 -17.02 5.44 27.08
C GLY A 153 -16.22 6.74 27.01
N GLY A 154 -14.97 6.74 27.51
CA GLY A 154 -14.09 7.90 27.48
C GLY A 154 -13.56 8.19 26.07
N VAL A 155 -13.25 9.46 25.81
CA VAL A 155 -12.67 9.90 24.53
C VAL A 155 -11.19 9.53 24.49
N VAL A 156 -10.77 8.83 23.44
CA VAL A 156 -9.42 8.27 23.28
C VAL A 156 -8.77 8.64 21.95
N GLY A 157 -9.44 9.45 21.13
CA GLY A 157 -8.96 9.90 19.84
C GLY A 157 -9.96 10.84 19.17
N CYS A 158 -9.57 11.38 18.02
CA CYS A 158 -10.45 12.13 17.15
C CYS A 158 -10.35 11.62 15.72
N TYR A 159 -11.47 11.28 15.10
CA TYR A 159 -11.53 10.93 13.68
C TYR A 159 -11.31 12.18 12.82
N ALA A 160 -10.58 12.03 11.72
CA ALA A 160 -10.75 12.91 10.57
C ALA A 160 -12.12 12.67 9.90
N PRO A 161 -12.68 13.64 9.14
CA PRO A 161 -13.94 13.46 8.43
C PRO A 161 -13.96 12.21 7.54
N CYS A 162 -12.90 11.95 6.78
CA CYS A 162 -12.79 10.74 5.97
C CYS A 162 -12.89 9.47 6.85
N SER A 163 -12.04 9.37 7.84
CA SER A 163 -11.96 8.24 8.76
C SER A 163 -13.28 7.99 9.49
N LYS A 164 -14.03 9.04 9.83
CA LYS A 164 -15.36 8.92 10.40
C LYS A 164 -16.37 8.27 9.43
N LEU A 165 -16.21 8.52 8.14
CA LEU A 165 -17.09 8.03 7.07
C LEU A 165 -16.67 6.64 6.54
N THR A 166 -15.45 6.18 6.81
CA THR A 166 -14.88 4.95 6.24
C THR A 166 -14.51 3.90 7.28
N PHE A 167 -14.08 4.28 8.49
CA PHE A 167 -13.62 3.33 9.51
C PHE A 167 -14.74 2.89 10.44
N SER A 168 -15.14 1.62 10.32
CA SER A 168 -16.26 1.04 11.08
C SER A 168 -15.90 0.53 12.47
N ASN A 169 -14.62 0.66 12.86
CA ASN A 169 -14.09 0.24 14.16
C ASN A 169 -14.96 0.71 15.32
N TRP A 170 -15.07 -0.13 16.35
CA TRP A 170 -15.79 0.16 17.59
C TRP A 170 -17.25 0.62 17.38
N GLY A 171 -17.89 0.12 16.32
CA GLY A 171 -19.31 0.37 16.05
C GLY A 171 -19.59 1.78 15.54
N ASN A 172 -18.63 2.42 14.87
CA ASN A 172 -18.82 3.73 14.25
C ASN A 172 -19.91 3.68 13.16
N LYS A 173 -21.14 4.10 13.51
CA LYS A 173 -22.32 4.04 12.63
C LYS A 173 -22.28 5.01 11.43
N ALA A 174 -21.37 5.98 11.44
CA ALA A 174 -21.18 6.91 10.34
C ALA A 174 -20.35 6.29 9.20
N ALA A 175 -19.60 5.23 9.49
CA ALA A 175 -18.79 4.56 8.49
C ALA A 175 -19.64 3.69 7.56
N LYS A 176 -19.98 4.24 6.40
CA LYS A 176 -20.88 3.62 5.41
C LYS A 176 -20.33 3.65 3.99
N TYR A 177 -19.20 4.32 3.80
CA TYR A 177 -18.70 4.69 2.49
C TYR A 177 -17.29 4.13 2.29
N ALA A 178 -16.97 3.76 1.06
CA ALA A 178 -15.59 3.63 0.61
C ALA A 178 -15.02 5.04 0.37
N PRO A 179 -13.69 5.23 0.46
CA PRO A 179 -13.06 6.52 0.18
C PRO A 179 -13.48 7.14 -1.16
N ALA A 180 -13.67 6.31 -2.20
CA ALA A 180 -14.02 6.73 -3.56
C ALA A 180 -15.50 7.04 -3.80
N ASP A 181 -16.38 6.77 -2.83
CA ASP A 181 -17.81 7.03 -2.97
C ASP A 181 -18.08 8.53 -3.10
N ALA A 182 -19.13 8.88 -3.83
CA ALA A 182 -19.47 10.28 -4.12
C ALA A 182 -19.70 11.12 -2.84
N GLU A 183 -20.16 10.48 -1.77
CA GLU A 183 -20.39 11.08 -0.46
C GLU A 183 -19.11 11.34 0.33
N ALA A 184 -18.07 10.51 0.16
CA ALA A 184 -16.87 10.54 0.98
C ALA A 184 -15.63 11.09 0.26
N LYS A 185 -15.56 10.99 -1.08
CA LYS A 185 -14.38 11.37 -1.87
C LYS A 185 -13.90 12.79 -1.60
N ASP A 186 -14.82 13.73 -1.42
CA ASP A 186 -14.53 15.14 -1.17
C ASP A 186 -13.83 15.38 0.19
N TYR A 187 -13.86 14.38 1.09
CA TYR A 187 -13.22 14.35 2.41
C TYR A 187 -12.03 13.39 2.48
N CYS A 188 -12.05 12.32 1.70
CA CYS A 188 -11.02 11.27 1.68
C CYS A 188 -9.93 11.50 0.64
N CYS A 189 -10.28 12.22 -0.43
CA CYS A 189 -9.42 12.58 -1.54
C CYS A 189 -8.67 11.39 -2.18
N PRO A 190 -9.36 10.30 -2.56
CA PRO A 190 -8.73 9.21 -3.29
C PRO A 190 -8.43 9.62 -4.73
N THR A 191 -7.22 9.30 -5.18
CA THR A 191 -6.80 9.55 -6.56
C THR A 191 -6.54 8.21 -7.25
N PRO A 192 -7.44 7.73 -8.14
CA PRO A 192 -8.74 8.29 -8.60
C PRO A 192 -9.93 8.02 -7.64
N PRO A 193 -11.14 8.62 -7.84
CA PRO A 193 -11.58 9.48 -8.95
C PRO A 193 -11.32 10.98 -8.78
N GLU A 194 -10.85 11.43 -7.62
CA GLU A 194 -10.58 12.84 -7.36
C GLU A 194 -9.13 13.18 -7.75
N SER A 195 -8.88 14.38 -8.27
CA SER A 195 -7.52 14.90 -8.43
C SER A 195 -7.06 15.67 -7.18
N PRO A 196 -5.75 15.82 -6.94
CA PRO A 196 -5.24 16.66 -5.86
C PRO A 196 -5.79 18.10 -5.91
N GLU A 197 -5.92 18.69 -7.10
CA GLU A 197 -6.49 20.04 -7.30
C GLU A 197 -7.97 20.10 -6.96
N GLN A 198 -8.72 19.03 -7.25
CA GLN A 198 -10.14 18.95 -6.92
C GLN A 198 -10.33 18.85 -5.41
N CYS A 199 -9.60 17.95 -4.74
CA CYS A 199 -9.65 17.83 -3.28
C CYS A 199 -9.28 19.15 -2.57
N ARG A 200 -8.21 19.83 -3.01
CA ARG A 200 -7.80 21.13 -2.43
C ARG A 200 -8.86 22.23 -2.60
N LYS A 201 -9.68 22.14 -3.64
CA LYS A 201 -10.83 23.03 -3.86
C LYS A 201 -12.10 22.54 -3.17
N GLY A 202 -12.10 21.29 -2.73
CA GLY A 202 -13.20 20.62 -2.05
C GLY A 202 -13.40 21.11 -0.61
N PRO A 203 -14.41 20.58 0.07
CA PRO A 203 -14.82 21.04 1.40
C PRO A 203 -13.83 20.66 2.52
N VAL A 204 -13.00 19.62 2.34
CA VAL A 204 -12.17 19.03 3.40
C VAL A 204 -11.30 20.05 4.14
N GLY A 205 -10.60 20.93 3.42
CA GLY A 205 -9.70 21.92 4.01
C GLY A 205 -10.41 22.98 4.86
N SER A 206 -11.74 23.09 4.75
CA SER A 206 -12.56 24.03 5.51
C SER A 206 -13.31 23.41 6.69
N THR A 207 -13.18 22.09 6.90
CA THR A 207 -13.84 21.37 8.00
C THR A 207 -13.38 21.86 9.37
N HIS A 208 -14.23 21.70 10.39
CA HIS A 208 -13.85 22.09 11.76
C HIS A 208 -12.67 21.25 12.26
N PHE A 209 -12.54 20.00 11.79
CA PHE A 209 -11.40 19.14 12.05
C PHE A 209 -10.09 19.75 11.54
N VAL A 210 -10.02 20.11 10.25
CA VAL A 210 -8.79 20.69 9.67
C VAL A 210 -8.46 22.02 10.34
N GLN A 211 -9.46 22.84 10.66
CA GLN A 211 -9.26 24.07 11.43
C GLN A 211 -8.67 23.79 12.82
N ALA A 212 -9.17 22.77 13.52
CA ALA A 212 -8.64 22.37 14.83
C ALA A 212 -7.19 21.88 14.73
N VAL A 213 -6.86 21.09 13.70
CA VAL A 213 -5.49 20.65 13.43
C VAL A 213 -4.60 21.86 13.16
N HIS A 214 -4.93 22.73 12.21
CA HIS A 214 -4.08 23.87 11.86
C HIS A 214 -3.90 24.89 13.00
N GLN A 215 -4.90 25.04 13.86
CA GLN A 215 -4.81 25.93 15.03
C GLN A 215 -3.89 25.39 16.12
N ASN A 216 -3.89 24.07 16.35
CA ASN A 216 -3.14 23.45 17.45
C ASN A 216 -1.81 22.82 16.99
N CYS A 217 -1.63 22.64 15.68
CA CYS A 217 -0.52 21.93 15.02
C CYS A 217 -0.19 22.56 13.67
N PRO A 218 0.30 23.81 13.62
CA PRO A 218 0.73 24.38 12.36
C PRO A 218 1.93 23.60 11.80
N GLY A 219 1.84 23.15 10.55
CA GLY A 219 2.93 22.47 9.84
C GLY A 219 2.85 20.95 9.76
N VAL A 220 1.65 20.37 9.94
CA VAL A 220 1.36 18.94 9.77
C VAL A 220 0.21 18.74 8.78
N TYR A 221 0.05 17.52 8.27
CA TYR A 221 -1.07 17.18 7.41
C TYR A 221 -2.39 17.12 8.19
N GLY A 222 -3.37 17.94 7.80
CA GLY A 222 -4.77 17.80 8.25
C GLY A 222 -5.66 16.97 7.32
N TYR A 223 -5.22 16.73 6.07
CA TYR A 223 -5.89 15.89 5.07
C TYR A 223 -4.90 15.51 3.94
N SER A 224 -5.29 14.58 3.05
CA SER A 224 -4.40 13.90 2.09
C SER A 224 -3.63 14.80 1.11
N TYR A 225 -4.12 16.01 0.82
CA TYR A 225 -3.47 16.97 -0.10
C TYR A 225 -3.17 18.31 0.58
N ASP A 226 -2.94 18.26 1.89
CA ASP A 226 -2.44 19.38 2.69
C ASP A 226 -0.91 19.55 2.54
N ASP A 227 -0.38 19.28 1.35
CA ASP A 227 1.05 19.19 1.05
C ASP A 227 1.79 20.51 1.28
N GLY A 228 1.07 21.62 1.05
CA GLY A 228 1.53 22.95 1.39
C GLY A 228 1.77 23.17 2.89
N MET A 229 1.34 22.24 3.76
CA MET A 229 1.46 22.29 5.21
C MET A 229 2.25 21.12 5.82
N GLY A 230 2.11 19.90 5.30
CA GLY A 230 2.61 18.68 5.97
C GLY A 230 3.93 18.11 5.46
N LEU A 231 4.20 18.15 4.14
CA LEU A 231 5.38 17.48 3.58
C LEU A 231 6.67 18.23 3.89
N ILE A 232 7.67 17.52 4.41
CA ILE A 232 8.98 18.08 4.74
C ILE A 232 10.08 17.28 4.02
N LEU A 233 11.00 18.00 3.39
CA LEU A 233 12.21 17.49 2.77
C LEU A 233 13.42 17.84 3.64
N CYS A 234 14.14 16.83 4.09
CA CYS A 234 15.30 16.98 4.96
C CYS A 234 16.56 16.39 4.33
N PRO A 235 17.76 16.92 4.64
CA PRO A 235 19.02 16.27 4.27
C PRO A 235 19.11 14.84 4.82
N PRO A 236 19.75 13.88 4.12
CA PRO A 236 19.79 12.47 4.53
C PRO A 236 20.58 12.18 5.82
N ASN A 237 21.24 13.18 6.41
CA ASN A 237 21.93 13.08 7.70
C ASN A 237 21.13 13.74 8.84
N THR A 238 19.83 13.95 8.65
CA THR A 238 18.93 14.52 9.65
C THR A 238 18.56 13.47 10.68
N THR A 239 18.53 13.88 11.95
CA THR A 239 17.97 13.10 13.05
C THR A 239 16.64 13.71 13.44
N TYR A 240 15.68 12.84 13.77
CA TYR A 240 14.30 13.20 14.07
C TYR A 240 13.96 12.80 15.50
N ASP A 241 13.58 13.78 16.31
CA ASP A 241 13.16 13.54 17.69
C ASP A 241 11.64 13.71 17.78
N MET A 242 10.94 12.63 18.09
CA MET A 242 9.49 12.61 18.29
C MET A 242 9.17 12.42 19.77
N THR A 243 8.69 13.46 20.42
CA THR A 243 8.27 13.43 21.83
C THR A 243 6.76 13.36 21.93
N PHE A 244 6.22 12.31 22.55
CA PHE A 244 4.78 12.17 22.80
C PHE A 244 4.40 12.61 24.22
N TYR A 245 3.27 13.30 24.35
CA TYR A 245 2.73 13.75 25.63
C TYR A 245 1.48 12.94 26.01
N CYS A 246 1.20 12.83 27.31
CA CYS A 246 -0.07 12.31 27.77
C CYS A 246 -1.20 13.33 27.52
N PRO A 247 -2.30 12.96 26.86
CA PRO A 247 -3.49 13.82 26.75
C PRO A 247 -3.97 14.28 28.13
N LYS A 248 -4.09 15.60 28.31
CA LYS A 248 -4.46 16.22 29.60
C LYS A 248 -5.83 15.74 30.11
N ASP A 249 -6.70 15.38 29.19
CA ASP A 249 -8.10 15.01 29.45
C ASP A 249 -8.32 13.53 29.78
N LEU A 250 -7.30 12.68 29.62
CA LEU A 250 -7.41 11.26 29.97
C LEU A 250 -7.56 11.01 31.47
N ASN A 251 -7.12 11.94 32.31
CA ASN A 251 -7.17 11.80 33.77
C ASN A 251 -8.53 12.19 34.37
N SER A 252 -9.41 12.87 33.63
CA SER A 252 -10.75 13.25 34.11
C SER A 252 -11.79 12.14 33.88
N THR A 253 -11.57 11.27 32.89
CA THR A 253 -12.50 10.21 32.47
C THR A 253 -12.08 8.81 32.94
N PHE A 254 -10.81 8.62 33.32
CA PHE A 254 -10.29 7.34 33.78
C PHE A 254 -9.56 7.54 35.12
N PRO A 255 -10.15 7.15 36.27
CA PRO A 255 -9.38 7.11 37.52
C PRO A 255 -8.17 6.21 37.32
N LYS A 256 -7.04 6.54 37.97
CA LYS A 256 -5.79 5.75 37.92
C LYS A 256 -6.14 4.27 38.02
N GLY A 257 -6.02 3.54 36.92
CA GLY A 257 -6.22 2.09 36.90
C GLY A 257 -5.24 1.44 37.87
N PRO A 258 -5.50 0.20 38.30
CA PRO A 258 -4.62 -0.50 39.23
C PRO A 258 -3.20 -0.51 38.65
N VAL A 259 -2.24 -0.05 39.46
CA VAL A 259 -0.83 -0.29 39.21
C VAL A 259 -0.67 -1.81 39.21
N TYR A 260 -0.52 -2.41 38.04
CA TYR A 260 -0.21 -3.83 37.96
C TYR A 260 1.17 -4.04 38.61
N PRO A 261 1.28 -4.80 39.71
CA PRO A 261 2.58 -5.25 40.17
C PRO A 261 3.22 -6.08 39.06
N ALA A 262 4.55 -5.97 38.92
CA ALA A 262 5.30 -6.80 37.97
C ALA A 262 4.91 -8.28 38.17
N PRO A 263 4.68 -9.06 37.10
CA PRO A 263 4.35 -10.47 37.23
C PRO A 263 5.48 -11.19 37.97
N GLY A 264 5.10 -12.04 38.94
CA GLY A 264 6.03 -13.01 39.51
C GLY A 264 6.50 -13.99 38.43
N LEU A 265 7.68 -14.58 38.65
CA LEU A 265 8.28 -15.55 37.75
C LEU A 265 7.31 -16.69 37.37
N PRO A 266 7.38 -17.21 36.13
CA PRO A 266 6.47 -18.25 35.64
C PRO A 266 6.62 -19.54 36.44
N THR A 267 5.55 -20.33 36.48
CA THR A 267 5.59 -21.67 37.07
C THR A 267 6.04 -22.72 36.04
N THR A 268 6.60 -23.83 36.50
CA THR A 268 7.20 -24.88 35.65
C THR A 268 6.27 -25.49 34.60
N LYS A 269 4.94 -25.36 34.75
CA LYS A 269 3.96 -25.83 33.75
C LYS A 269 3.75 -24.84 32.61
N GLU A 270 3.98 -23.55 32.87
CA GLU A 270 3.94 -22.51 31.84
C GLU A 270 5.24 -22.52 31.02
N GLU A 271 6.37 -22.89 31.63
CA GLU A 271 7.64 -23.09 30.93
C GLU A 271 7.57 -24.23 29.90
N GLU A 272 6.95 -25.37 30.23
CA GLU A 272 6.76 -26.49 29.29
C GLU A 272 5.86 -26.12 28.11
N ALA A 273 4.80 -25.34 28.33
CA ALA A 273 3.91 -24.87 27.25
C ALA A 273 4.59 -23.82 26.36
N VAL A 274 5.48 -23.01 26.93
CA VAL A 274 6.28 -22.02 26.18
C VAL A 274 7.37 -22.70 25.36
N GLU A 275 7.99 -23.78 25.85
CA GLU A 275 8.95 -24.56 25.05
C GLU A 275 8.27 -25.25 23.85
N GLU A 276 7.09 -25.83 24.03
CA GLU A 276 6.34 -26.48 22.95
C GLU A 276 5.85 -25.47 21.89
N GLU A 277 5.44 -24.26 22.29
CA GLU A 277 5.19 -23.17 21.33
C GLU A 277 6.49 -22.71 20.66
N LYS A 278 7.61 -22.64 21.37
CA LYS A 278 8.87 -22.13 20.82
C LYS A 278 9.47 -23.06 19.76
N GLU A 279 9.45 -24.37 19.95
CA GLU A 279 9.90 -25.34 18.94
C GLU A 279 9.07 -25.24 17.64
N LYS A 280 7.78 -24.95 17.75
CA LYS A 280 6.90 -24.78 16.58
C LYS A 280 7.21 -23.49 15.80
N TRP A 281 7.64 -22.43 16.47
CA TRP A 281 8.00 -21.16 15.82
C TRP A 281 9.39 -21.25 15.18
N GLU A 282 10.32 -22.01 15.77
CA GLU A 282 11.64 -22.27 15.20
C GLU A 282 11.54 -23.10 13.88
N GLU A 283 10.59 -24.05 13.79
CA GLU A 283 10.30 -24.75 12.52
C GLU A 283 9.66 -23.85 11.43
N GLU A 284 8.82 -22.87 11.82
CA GLU A 284 8.22 -21.90 10.88
C GLU A 284 9.26 -20.86 10.37
N GLU A 285 10.24 -20.47 11.20
CA GLU A 285 11.36 -19.60 10.80
C GLU A 285 12.34 -20.30 9.83
N GLU A 286 12.63 -21.59 10.00
CA GLU A 286 13.46 -22.36 9.06
C GLU A 286 12.82 -22.46 7.66
N GLU A 287 11.48 -22.58 7.56
CA GLU A 287 10.76 -22.54 6.26
C GLU A 287 10.75 -21.13 5.62
N GLU A 288 10.75 -20.05 6.41
CA GLU A 288 10.86 -18.67 5.90
C GLU A 288 12.28 -18.33 5.42
N GLU A 289 13.33 -18.86 6.07
CA GLU A 289 14.72 -18.72 5.59
C GLU A 289 14.97 -19.43 4.25
N GLU A 290 14.29 -20.55 3.98
CA GLU A 290 14.41 -21.29 2.71
C GLU A 290 13.68 -20.59 1.55
N CYS A 291 12.73 -19.69 1.85
CA CYS A 291 11.92 -18.96 0.86
C CYS A 291 11.67 -17.49 1.28
N PRO A 292 12.70 -16.63 1.16
CA PRO A 292 12.57 -15.21 1.49
C PRO A 292 11.53 -14.53 0.58
N GLY A 293 10.52 -13.88 1.18
CA GLY A 293 9.44 -13.20 0.46
C GLY A 293 8.26 -14.10 0.06
N MET A 294 8.01 -15.18 0.79
CA MET A 294 6.91 -16.12 0.57
C MET A 294 5.53 -15.44 0.59
N GLY A 295 4.82 -15.50 -0.54
CA GLY A 295 3.43 -15.04 -0.67
C GLY A 295 2.44 -16.21 -0.70
N TYR A 296 1.20 -15.97 -0.27
CA TYR A 296 0.10 -16.92 -0.42
C TYR A 296 -0.87 -16.38 -1.46
N ALA A 297 -0.63 -16.75 -2.72
CA ALA A 297 -1.34 -16.20 -3.85
C ALA A 297 -2.68 -16.91 -4.06
N VAL A 298 -3.76 -16.14 -4.17
CA VAL A 298 -5.08 -16.68 -4.52
C VAL A 298 -5.30 -16.54 -6.01
N ALA A 299 -5.50 -17.66 -6.69
CA ALA A 299 -5.66 -17.70 -8.15
C ALA A 299 -6.67 -18.78 -8.58
N ALA A 300 -7.38 -18.54 -9.69
CA ALA A 300 -8.31 -19.47 -10.31
C ALA A 300 -7.70 -20.07 -11.60
N THR A 301 -6.58 -20.79 -11.45
CA THR A 301 -5.75 -21.29 -12.58
C THR A 301 -5.68 -22.82 -12.67
N ARG A 302 -6.20 -23.55 -11.68
CA ARG A 302 -6.04 -25.00 -11.54
C ARG A 302 -7.30 -25.75 -11.97
N SER A 303 -7.19 -26.68 -12.89
CA SER A 303 -8.35 -27.41 -13.46
C SER A 303 -8.82 -28.60 -12.62
N LYS A 304 -8.07 -28.97 -11.58
CA LYS A 304 -8.39 -30.06 -10.64
C LYS A 304 -8.24 -29.54 -9.22
N ALA A 305 -9.12 -29.99 -8.33
CA ALA A 305 -9.00 -29.71 -6.91
C ALA A 305 -7.96 -30.67 -6.29
N SER A 306 -7.03 -30.11 -5.54
CA SER A 306 -6.12 -30.79 -4.62
C SER A 306 -6.17 -30.10 -3.24
N GLU A 307 -5.19 -30.37 -2.39
CA GLU A 307 -5.09 -29.74 -1.07
C GLU A 307 -4.98 -28.21 -1.15
N GLU A 308 -4.25 -27.66 -2.12
CA GLU A 308 -4.11 -26.19 -2.32
C GLU A 308 -5.39 -25.51 -2.83
N GLU A 309 -6.33 -26.28 -3.39
CA GLU A 309 -7.64 -25.82 -3.87
C GLU A 309 -8.78 -26.13 -2.88
N SER A 310 -8.41 -26.48 -1.65
CA SER A 310 -9.34 -26.89 -0.61
C SER A 310 -9.25 -25.95 0.60
N PHE A 311 -10.40 -25.46 1.04
CA PHE A 311 -10.51 -24.50 2.13
C PHE A 311 -11.34 -25.07 3.27
N LYS A 312 -10.88 -24.89 4.51
CA LYS A 312 -11.68 -25.18 5.69
C LYS A 312 -12.52 -23.96 6.05
N LEU A 313 -13.84 -24.11 6.04
CA LEU A 313 -14.76 -23.05 6.44
C LEU A 313 -14.83 -22.92 7.95
N SER A 314 -14.50 -21.73 8.45
CA SER A 314 -14.64 -21.36 9.86
C SER A 314 -15.90 -20.51 10.04
N HIS A 315 -16.84 -20.99 10.86
CA HIS A 315 -18.08 -20.29 11.18
C HIS A 315 -17.95 -19.55 12.52
N HIS A 316 -18.39 -18.29 12.55
CA HIS A 316 -18.29 -17.44 13.74
C HIS A 316 -19.59 -17.44 14.55
N ARG A 317 -19.47 -17.32 15.88
CA ARG A 317 -20.63 -17.19 16.78
C ARG A 317 -21.03 -15.72 16.92
N HIS A 318 -22.31 -15.47 17.21
CA HIS A 318 -22.88 -14.14 17.47
C HIS A 318 -22.94 -13.18 16.25
N LEU A 319 -22.26 -12.03 16.29
CA LEU A 319 -22.46 -10.90 15.36
C LEU A 319 -22.15 -11.23 13.89
N PHE A 320 -21.35 -12.27 13.64
CA PHE A 320 -20.92 -12.71 12.31
C PHE A 320 -21.42 -14.12 11.94
N LYS A 321 -22.55 -14.55 12.49
CA LYS A 321 -23.13 -15.89 12.24
C LYS A 321 -23.34 -16.22 10.74
N ASP A 322 -23.51 -15.20 9.90
CA ASP A 322 -23.77 -15.33 8.47
C ASP A 322 -22.48 -15.20 7.62
N TYR A 323 -21.32 -15.09 8.28
CA TYR A 323 -20.01 -14.96 7.64
C TYR A 323 -19.16 -16.20 7.86
N VAL A 324 -18.29 -16.46 6.89
CA VAL A 324 -17.30 -17.53 6.93
C VAL A 324 -15.92 -16.97 6.68
N ALA A 325 -14.92 -17.55 7.34
CA ALA A 325 -13.52 -17.40 6.96
C ALA A 325 -13.05 -18.68 6.26
N MET A 326 -12.22 -18.52 5.23
CA MET A 326 -11.67 -19.62 4.45
C MET A 326 -10.22 -19.84 4.84
N ARG A 327 -9.95 -20.93 5.56
CA ARG A 327 -8.60 -21.32 5.96
C ARG A 327 -7.98 -22.24 4.92
N THR A 328 -6.75 -21.96 4.51
CA THR A 328 -5.95 -22.77 3.58
C THR A 328 -5.36 -23.99 4.29
N SER A 329 -4.83 -24.95 3.52
CA SER A 329 -4.04 -26.08 4.03
C SER A 329 -2.80 -25.63 4.82
N HIS A 330 -2.19 -24.52 4.41
CA HIS A 330 -1.07 -23.87 5.11
C HIS A 330 -1.48 -23.12 6.39
N GLY A 331 -2.73 -23.25 6.83
CA GLY A 331 -3.21 -22.67 8.08
C GLY A 331 -3.47 -21.17 8.03
N ARG A 332 -3.33 -20.52 6.87
CA ARG A 332 -3.59 -19.10 6.63
C ARG A 332 -5.04 -18.84 6.21
N TYR A 333 -5.48 -17.59 6.23
CA TYR A 333 -6.84 -17.19 5.87
C TYR A 333 -6.85 -16.33 4.61
N MET A 334 -7.84 -16.56 3.76
CA MET A 334 -8.13 -15.70 2.61
C MET A 334 -8.55 -14.31 3.08
N VAL A 335 -8.01 -13.27 2.46
CA VAL A 335 -8.21 -11.85 2.75
C VAL A 335 -8.72 -11.17 1.50
N ALA A 336 -9.74 -10.33 1.62
CA ALA A 336 -10.10 -9.36 0.60
C ALA A 336 -9.90 -7.94 1.13
N GLU A 337 -8.88 -7.28 0.62
CA GLU A 337 -8.53 -5.91 1.00
C GLU A 337 -9.53 -4.89 0.42
N PRO A 338 -9.64 -3.68 1.01
CA PRO A 338 -10.56 -2.64 0.53
C PRO A 338 -10.34 -2.20 -0.93
N ASP A 339 -9.12 -2.32 -1.45
CA ASP A 339 -8.77 -2.03 -2.84
C ASP A 339 -9.10 -3.17 -3.82
N GLY A 340 -9.70 -4.25 -3.30
CA GLY A 340 -10.12 -5.42 -4.07
C GLY A 340 -9.03 -6.44 -4.31
N PHE A 341 -7.83 -6.28 -3.75
CA PHE A 341 -6.80 -7.32 -3.78
C PHE A 341 -7.21 -8.51 -2.90
N VAL A 342 -7.01 -9.73 -3.41
CA VAL A 342 -7.29 -10.97 -2.69
C VAL A 342 -6.02 -11.79 -2.54
N SER A 343 -5.69 -12.16 -1.32
CA SER A 343 -4.56 -13.03 -0.98
C SER A 343 -4.99 -14.04 0.08
N ALA A 344 -4.11 -14.98 0.44
CA ALA A 344 -4.33 -15.90 1.54
C ALA A 344 -3.23 -15.81 2.61
N ALA A 345 -2.84 -14.59 2.94
CA ALA A 345 -1.70 -14.32 3.81
C ALA A 345 -2.06 -14.08 5.29
N ALA A 346 -3.33 -14.04 5.69
CA ALA A 346 -3.66 -13.72 7.09
C ALA A 346 -3.41 -14.92 8.03
N HIS A 347 -2.81 -14.67 9.20
CA HIS A 347 -2.62 -15.70 10.24
C HIS A 347 -3.85 -15.86 11.15
N ALA A 348 -4.73 -14.86 11.18
CA ALA A 348 -5.91 -14.82 12.04
C ALA A 348 -7.10 -14.22 11.29
N VAL A 349 -8.30 -14.56 11.75
CA VAL A 349 -9.53 -14.00 11.19
C VAL A 349 -9.86 -12.67 11.87
N SER A 350 -9.91 -11.60 11.08
CA SER A 350 -10.42 -10.29 11.44
C SER A 350 -11.50 -9.87 10.43
N TYR A 351 -11.65 -8.58 10.14
CA TYR A 351 -12.67 -8.08 9.23
C TYR A 351 -12.43 -8.50 7.77
N TRP A 352 -11.20 -8.42 7.25
CA TRP A 352 -10.95 -8.64 5.82
C TRP A 352 -10.96 -10.11 5.40
N GLU A 353 -10.93 -11.02 6.37
CA GLU A 353 -11.00 -12.47 6.18
C GLU A 353 -12.43 -13.02 6.21
N LEU A 354 -13.42 -12.17 6.50
CA LEU A 354 -14.82 -12.56 6.60
C LEU A 354 -15.56 -12.35 5.28
N PHE A 355 -16.20 -13.42 4.81
CA PHE A 355 -17.00 -13.42 3.60
C PHE A 355 -18.43 -13.82 3.92
N LYS A 356 -19.39 -13.03 3.45
CA LYS A 356 -20.78 -13.44 3.43
C LYS A 356 -20.98 -14.38 2.24
N MET A 357 -21.30 -15.63 2.53
CA MET A 357 -21.55 -16.65 1.52
C MET A 357 -23.03 -16.63 1.14
N GLU A 358 -23.35 -16.17 -0.07
CA GLU A 358 -24.71 -16.08 -0.56
C GLU A 358 -25.01 -17.21 -1.55
N LYS A 359 -26.16 -17.86 -1.38
CA LYS A 359 -26.56 -19.02 -2.19
C LYS A 359 -27.41 -18.59 -3.38
N HIS A 360 -27.13 -19.17 -4.54
CA HIS A 360 -27.83 -18.89 -5.80
C HIS A 360 -28.48 -20.15 -6.39
N SER A 361 -29.24 -19.97 -7.47
CA SER A 361 -29.85 -21.09 -8.20
C SER A 361 -28.77 -22.03 -8.76
N GLY A 362 -29.09 -23.33 -8.83
CA GLY A 362 -28.16 -24.36 -9.31
C GLY A 362 -27.04 -24.71 -8.34
N GLY A 363 -27.12 -24.31 -7.07
CA GLY A 363 -26.14 -24.67 -6.04
C GLY A 363 -24.86 -23.84 -6.05
N ARG A 364 -24.79 -22.80 -6.90
CA ARG A 364 -23.67 -21.85 -6.93
C ARG A 364 -23.73 -20.89 -5.75
N ILE A 365 -22.57 -20.33 -5.42
CA ILE A 365 -22.43 -19.32 -4.36
C ILE A 365 -21.76 -18.06 -4.90
N SER A 366 -21.99 -16.93 -4.25
CA SER A 366 -21.12 -15.75 -4.32
C SER A 366 -20.55 -15.44 -2.93
N LEU A 367 -19.38 -14.83 -2.91
CA LEU A 367 -18.67 -14.46 -1.68
C LEU A 367 -18.52 -12.95 -1.64
N ARG A 368 -19.26 -12.31 -0.72
CA ARG A 368 -19.19 -10.85 -0.53
C ARG A 368 -18.19 -10.53 0.59
N SER A 369 -17.19 -9.72 0.29
CA SER A 369 -16.22 -9.20 1.25
C SER A 369 -16.88 -8.25 2.26
N MET A 370 -16.15 -7.89 3.31
CA MET A 370 -16.58 -6.86 4.27
C MET A 370 -16.61 -5.44 3.67
N SER A 371 -15.83 -5.16 2.62
CA SER A 371 -15.95 -3.91 1.83
C SER A 371 -17.20 -3.89 0.95
N GLY A 372 -17.92 -5.01 0.87
CA GLY A 372 -19.19 -5.12 0.16
C GLY A 372 -19.07 -5.48 -1.31
N SER A 373 -17.84 -5.69 -1.80
CA SER A 373 -17.53 -6.20 -3.13
C SER A 373 -17.61 -7.73 -3.16
N TYR A 374 -17.89 -8.31 -4.32
CA TYR A 374 -17.92 -9.74 -4.54
C TYR A 374 -16.58 -10.22 -5.09
N LEU A 375 -16.16 -11.39 -4.62
CA LEU A 375 -15.07 -12.13 -5.24
C LEU A 375 -15.44 -12.47 -6.68
N ARG A 376 -14.50 -12.21 -7.59
CA ARG A 376 -14.55 -12.48 -9.02
C ARG A 376 -13.30 -13.26 -9.41
N ALA A 377 -13.47 -14.26 -10.27
CA ALA A 377 -12.37 -14.84 -11.02
C ALA A 377 -12.24 -14.16 -12.38
N GLU A 378 -11.08 -13.58 -12.64
CA GLU A 378 -10.75 -12.97 -13.93
C GLU A 378 -10.50 -14.05 -14.99
N GLY A 379 -10.72 -13.71 -16.26
CA GLY A 379 -10.51 -14.63 -17.39
C GLY A 379 -9.05 -15.13 -17.51
N TYR A 380 -8.09 -14.35 -17.03
CA TYR A 380 -6.67 -14.72 -16.97
C TYR A 380 -6.25 -15.41 -15.66
N GLY A 381 -7.19 -15.66 -14.75
CA GLY A 381 -6.99 -16.48 -13.56
C GLY A 381 -6.70 -15.73 -12.26
N ALA A 382 -6.59 -14.40 -12.26
CA ALA A 382 -6.55 -13.65 -11.00
C ALA A 382 -7.89 -13.71 -10.27
N VAL A 383 -7.86 -13.55 -8.94
CA VAL A 383 -9.06 -13.44 -8.11
C VAL A 383 -9.05 -12.06 -7.46
N ARG A 384 -10.17 -11.33 -7.55
CA ARG A 384 -10.30 -9.97 -7.03
C ARG A 384 -11.63 -9.79 -6.32
N ALA A 385 -11.73 -8.79 -5.46
CA ALA A 385 -12.98 -8.37 -4.81
C ALA A 385 -13.38 -6.96 -5.27
N SER A 386 -13.87 -6.83 -6.51
CA SER A 386 -14.01 -5.52 -7.17
C SER A 386 -15.43 -5.12 -7.55
N GLU A 387 -16.38 -6.06 -7.61
CA GLU A 387 -17.73 -5.79 -8.14
C GLU A 387 -18.78 -5.68 -7.04
N HIS A 388 -19.76 -4.79 -7.19
CA HIS A 388 -20.85 -4.62 -6.20
C HIS A 388 -22.14 -5.36 -6.57
N SER A 389 -22.15 -6.08 -7.70
CA SER A 389 -23.27 -6.93 -8.11
C SER A 389 -22.76 -8.30 -8.56
N VAL A 390 -23.63 -9.31 -8.46
CA VAL A 390 -23.28 -10.70 -8.81
C VAL A 390 -23.60 -10.94 -10.28
N GLY A 391 -22.56 -11.19 -11.07
CA GLY A 391 -22.65 -11.72 -12.43
C GLY A 391 -22.04 -13.13 -12.51
N GLU A 392 -21.83 -13.62 -13.73
CA GLU A 392 -21.28 -14.97 -13.96
C GLU A 392 -19.82 -15.12 -13.49
N ALA A 393 -19.04 -14.03 -13.43
CA ALA A 393 -17.65 -14.07 -12.97
C ALA A 393 -17.53 -14.13 -11.43
N GLU A 394 -18.59 -13.78 -10.70
CA GLU A 394 -18.68 -13.77 -9.23
C GLU A 394 -19.33 -15.04 -8.65
N LEU A 395 -19.75 -15.95 -9.52
CA LEU A 395 -20.41 -17.20 -9.14
C LEU A 395 -19.43 -18.37 -9.16
N PHE A 396 -19.40 -19.09 -8.04
CA PHE A 396 -18.56 -20.27 -7.84
C PHE A 396 -19.42 -21.50 -7.61
N GLU A 397 -19.08 -22.62 -8.26
CA GLU A 397 -19.60 -23.93 -7.90
C GLU A 397 -18.84 -24.40 -6.65
N LYS A 398 -19.57 -24.55 -5.54
CA LYS A 398 -19.04 -25.04 -4.27
C LYS A 398 -19.10 -26.56 -4.26
N VAL A 399 -17.94 -27.20 -4.15
CA VAL A 399 -17.78 -28.65 -3.97
C VAL A 399 -17.47 -28.93 -2.51
N ASP A 400 -18.32 -29.72 -1.84
CA ASP A 400 -18.05 -30.24 -0.51
C ASP A 400 -17.20 -31.51 -0.64
N ASN A 401 -16.02 -31.52 -0.01
CA ASN A 401 -15.06 -32.62 -0.08
C ASN A 401 -15.30 -33.61 1.08
N ASP A 402 -14.90 -34.88 0.90
CA ASP A 402 -15.11 -35.95 1.88
C ASP A 402 -14.37 -35.71 3.21
N ASP A 403 -13.32 -34.89 3.20
CA ASP A 403 -12.51 -34.51 4.38
C ASP A 403 -13.09 -33.32 5.16
N GLY A 404 -14.23 -32.78 4.74
CA GLY A 404 -14.91 -31.63 5.36
C GLY A 404 -14.36 -30.27 4.92
N THR A 405 -13.46 -30.21 3.94
CA THR A 405 -13.07 -28.98 3.25
C THR A 405 -14.03 -28.66 2.10
N VAL A 406 -13.85 -27.48 1.50
CA VAL A 406 -14.62 -27.06 0.32
C VAL A 406 -13.67 -26.60 -0.79
N SER A 407 -14.02 -26.92 -2.03
CA SER A 407 -13.35 -26.39 -3.21
C SER A 407 -14.28 -25.48 -4.00
N LEU A 408 -13.74 -24.39 -4.53
CA LEU A 408 -14.53 -23.35 -5.21
C LEU A 408 -14.14 -23.27 -6.67
N LYS A 409 -15.02 -23.73 -7.56
CA LYS A 409 -14.77 -23.69 -9.00
C LYS A 409 -15.38 -22.43 -9.62
N ALA A 410 -14.53 -21.61 -10.20
CA ALA A 410 -14.89 -20.41 -10.92
C ALA A 410 -15.52 -20.69 -12.28
N SER A 411 -16.18 -19.69 -12.87
CA SER A 411 -16.80 -19.78 -14.20
C SER A 411 -15.81 -19.95 -15.35
N ASN A 412 -14.53 -19.64 -15.13
CA ASN A 412 -13.44 -19.97 -16.07
C ASN A 412 -13.10 -21.48 -16.11
N GLY A 413 -13.78 -22.30 -15.28
CA GLY A 413 -13.63 -23.75 -15.22
C GLY A 413 -12.55 -24.25 -14.27
N ASN A 414 -11.79 -23.33 -13.64
CA ASN A 414 -10.73 -23.64 -12.70
C ASN A 414 -11.18 -23.47 -11.25
N PHE A 415 -10.47 -24.12 -10.34
CA PHE A 415 -10.63 -23.97 -8.91
C PHE A 415 -9.78 -22.81 -8.39
N LEU A 416 -10.30 -22.13 -7.38
CA LEU A 416 -9.53 -21.24 -6.53
C LEU A 416 -8.49 -22.06 -5.79
N SER A 417 -7.24 -21.61 -5.90
CA SER A 417 -6.07 -22.18 -5.26
C SER A 417 -5.41 -21.11 -4.41
N ALA A 418 -4.91 -21.48 -3.24
CA ALA A 418 -4.06 -20.64 -2.41
C ALA A 418 -2.64 -21.23 -2.38
N THR A 419 -1.89 -20.99 -3.45
CA THR A 419 -0.56 -21.56 -3.65
C THR A 419 0.49 -20.72 -2.90
N ARG A 420 1.45 -21.39 -2.24
CA ARG A 420 2.69 -20.76 -1.77
C ARG A 420 3.50 -20.33 -2.99
N THR A 421 3.83 -19.05 -3.09
CA THR A 421 4.68 -18.53 -4.15
C THR A 421 5.97 -18.01 -3.55
N CYS A 422 7.07 -18.71 -3.82
CA CYS A 422 8.40 -18.23 -3.48
C CYS A 422 8.89 -17.24 -4.54
N HIS A 423 9.74 -16.29 -4.13
CA HIS A 423 10.34 -15.30 -5.03
C HIS A 423 11.14 -15.97 -6.18
N GLY A 424 11.51 -17.25 -6.04
CA GLY A 424 12.22 -18.08 -7.01
C GLY A 424 11.37 -19.09 -7.82
N ASP A 425 10.05 -19.21 -7.61
CA ASP A 425 9.19 -20.17 -8.35
C ASP A 425 8.87 -19.74 -9.80
N MET A 426 9.70 -18.87 -10.35
CA MET A 426 9.50 -18.27 -11.66
C MET A 426 10.11 -19.17 -12.74
N PRO A 427 9.51 -19.23 -13.95
CA PRO A 427 10.12 -19.98 -15.03
C PRO A 427 11.54 -19.47 -15.29
N GLU A 428 12.55 -20.31 -15.03
CA GLU A 428 13.94 -20.02 -15.40
C GLU A 428 13.99 -19.56 -16.87
N ASP A 429 14.75 -18.51 -17.15
CA ASP A 429 14.91 -17.88 -18.47
C ASP A 429 13.74 -17.03 -19.00
N CYS A 430 12.65 -16.83 -18.25
CA CYS A 430 11.56 -15.93 -18.68
C CYS A 430 11.51 -14.59 -17.95
N PHE A 431 11.76 -14.60 -16.65
CA PHE A 431 11.66 -13.40 -15.81
C PHE A 431 13.03 -12.91 -15.37
N GLU A 432 13.14 -11.60 -15.20
CA GLU A 432 14.34 -10.91 -14.81
C GLU A 432 14.13 -10.29 -13.42
N GLN A 433 14.94 -10.74 -12.47
CA GLN A 433 14.97 -10.18 -11.12
C GLN A 433 15.67 -8.80 -11.12
N ASP A 434 15.19 -7.91 -10.28
CA ASP A 434 15.66 -6.54 -10.08
C ASP A 434 15.66 -5.71 -11.38
N VAL A 435 14.63 -5.91 -12.21
CA VAL A 435 14.42 -5.23 -13.48
C VAL A 435 13.01 -4.68 -13.55
N ALA A 436 12.86 -3.47 -14.10
CA ALA A 436 11.57 -2.89 -14.45
C ALA A 436 11.61 -2.29 -15.87
N TYR A 437 10.45 -2.14 -16.51
CA TYR A 437 10.30 -1.47 -17.79
C TYR A 437 9.66 -0.09 -17.58
N LEU A 438 10.26 0.97 -18.14
CA LEU A 438 9.78 2.34 -18.02
C LEU A 438 9.41 2.95 -19.38
N PRO A 439 8.42 3.86 -19.47
CA PRO A 439 7.57 4.35 -18.37
C PRO A 439 6.63 3.27 -17.84
N LEU A 440 6.29 3.36 -16.54
CA LEU A 440 5.30 2.46 -15.93
C LEU A 440 3.90 2.77 -16.46
N ASP A 441 3.11 1.72 -16.65
CA ASP A 441 1.67 1.71 -16.84
C ASP A 441 1.12 2.31 -18.14
N ILE A 442 0.66 1.42 -19.03
CA ILE A 442 -0.18 1.79 -20.17
C ILE A 442 -1.66 2.00 -19.81
N THR A 443 -2.14 1.35 -18.75
CA THR A 443 -3.56 1.35 -18.34
C THR A 443 -3.74 1.53 -16.82
N GLY A 444 -2.71 2.04 -16.14
CA GLY A 444 -2.67 2.16 -14.69
C GLY A 444 -2.19 0.89 -13.97
N MET A 445 -1.64 1.10 -12.78
CA MET A 445 -1.17 0.06 -11.89
C MET A 445 -2.35 -0.75 -11.31
N THR A 446 -2.15 -2.06 -11.14
CA THR A 446 -3.05 -2.92 -10.35
C THR A 446 -2.24 -3.69 -9.33
N ARG A 447 -2.91 -4.45 -8.45
CA ARG A 447 -2.26 -5.48 -7.64
C ARG A 447 -2.56 -6.88 -8.18
N GLU A 448 -1.56 -7.74 -8.24
CA GLU A 448 -1.65 -9.15 -8.62
C GLU A 448 -0.94 -10.01 -7.56
N ALA A 449 -1.41 -11.24 -7.37
CA ALA A 449 -0.88 -12.08 -6.30
C ALA A 449 0.49 -12.70 -6.63
N SER A 450 0.94 -12.60 -7.89
CA SER A 450 2.27 -13.06 -8.33
C SER A 450 2.72 -12.41 -9.64
N ALA A 451 4.02 -12.49 -9.93
CA ALA A 451 4.60 -12.09 -11.21
C ALA A 451 3.96 -12.86 -12.39
N LEU A 452 3.61 -14.13 -12.17
CA LEU A 452 2.95 -14.96 -13.18
C LEU A 452 1.55 -14.45 -13.52
N LEU A 453 0.77 -14.03 -12.52
CA LEU A 453 -0.53 -13.39 -12.74
C LEU A 453 -0.37 -12.02 -13.40
N CYS A 454 0.70 -11.28 -13.06
CA CYS A 454 1.01 -10.02 -13.74
C CYS A 454 1.35 -10.23 -15.22
N GLN A 455 2.12 -11.27 -15.55
CA GLN A 455 2.36 -11.68 -16.94
C GLN A 455 1.05 -12.09 -17.63
N ALA A 456 0.21 -12.90 -16.97
CA ALA A 456 -1.07 -13.34 -17.53
C ALA A 456 -2.01 -12.14 -17.80
N ARG A 457 -2.02 -11.15 -16.91
CA ARG A 457 -2.71 -9.88 -17.11
C ARG A 457 -2.13 -9.11 -18.30
N CYS A 458 -0.80 -9.02 -18.41
CA CYS A 458 -0.14 -8.39 -19.55
C CYS A 458 -0.57 -9.07 -20.86
N LEU A 459 -0.58 -10.39 -20.90
CA LEU A 459 -1.02 -11.18 -22.04
C LEU A 459 -2.47 -10.91 -22.46
N ALA A 460 -3.36 -10.71 -21.47
CA ALA A 460 -4.76 -10.41 -21.69
C ALA A 460 -5.01 -8.93 -22.05
N SER A 461 -4.03 -8.05 -21.84
CA SER A 461 -4.18 -6.60 -22.01
C SER A 461 -3.65 -6.16 -23.37
N GLY A 462 -4.52 -5.54 -24.17
CA GLY A 462 -4.13 -4.99 -25.46
C GLY A 462 -3.03 -3.92 -25.32
N GLY A 463 -1.94 -4.08 -26.07
CA GLY A 463 -0.81 -3.14 -26.08
C GLY A 463 0.24 -3.37 -24.98
N CYS A 464 0.16 -4.48 -24.23
CA CYS A 464 1.19 -4.88 -23.27
C CYS A 464 2.20 -5.86 -23.89
N ASP A 465 3.47 -5.49 -23.86
CA ASP A 465 4.59 -6.33 -24.31
C ASP A 465 5.50 -6.73 -23.16
N HIS A 466 5.54 -5.92 -22.10
CA HIS A 466 6.33 -6.14 -20.90
C HIS A 466 5.50 -5.92 -19.64
N PHE A 467 5.85 -6.60 -18.56
CA PHE A 467 5.31 -6.32 -17.24
C PHE A 467 6.44 -5.97 -16.26
N SER A 468 6.11 -5.28 -15.18
CA SER A 468 6.97 -5.16 -14.01
C SER A 468 6.15 -5.35 -12.76
N PHE A 469 6.55 -6.33 -11.96
CA PHE A 469 5.86 -6.80 -10.78
C PHE A 469 6.73 -6.54 -9.55
N TYR A 470 6.20 -5.86 -8.55
CA TYR A 470 6.86 -5.70 -7.26
C TYR A 470 6.18 -6.66 -6.28
N ALA A 471 6.93 -7.66 -5.84
CA ALA A 471 6.41 -8.72 -4.97
C ALA A 471 5.91 -8.13 -3.64
N GLU A 472 6.63 -7.16 -3.10
CA GLU A 472 6.18 -6.35 -1.98
C GLU A 472 4.99 -5.48 -2.38
N GLY A 473 3.82 -5.78 -1.82
CA GLY A 473 2.54 -5.13 -2.14
C GLY A 473 1.82 -5.69 -3.37
N GLY A 474 2.48 -6.54 -4.17
CA GLY A 474 1.90 -7.20 -5.34
C GLY A 474 1.64 -6.23 -6.51
N PHE A 475 2.38 -5.13 -6.62
CA PHE A 475 2.12 -4.11 -7.64
C PHE A 475 2.48 -4.62 -9.04
N CYS A 476 1.48 -4.66 -9.91
CA CYS A 476 1.60 -5.10 -11.29
C CYS A 476 1.43 -3.93 -12.26
N HIS A 477 2.54 -3.61 -12.93
CA HIS A 477 2.62 -2.61 -13.98
C HIS A 477 2.68 -3.27 -15.35
N LEU A 478 1.98 -2.68 -16.32
CA LEU A 478 1.95 -3.13 -17.72
C LEU A 478 2.60 -2.10 -18.62
N GLN A 479 3.44 -2.55 -19.55
CA GLN A 479 4.23 -1.66 -20.40
C GLN A 479 4.18 -2.08 -21.87
N ALA A 480 4.18 -1.09 -22.76
CA ALA A 480 4.18 -1.30 -24.21
C ALA A 480 5.56 -1.71 -24.74
N ALA A 481 5.62 -2.20 -25.98
CA ALA A 481 6.87 -2.53 -26.69
C ALA A 481 7.92 -1.41 -26.70
N SER A 482 7.50 -0.14 -26.60
CA SER A 482 8.40 1.01 -26.57
C SER A 482 9.06 1.25 -25.21
N ALA A 483 8.73 0.46 -24.19
CA ALA A 483 9.28 0.63 -22.86
C ALA A 483 10.76 0.26 -22.80
N THR A 484 11.51 1.02 -22.00
CA THR A 484 12.94 0.86 -21.78
C THR A 484 13.17 -0.04 -20.57
N ARG A 485 13.93 -1.11 -20.77
CA ARG A 485 14.39 -1.98 -19.67
C ARG A 485 15.37 -1.23 -18.78
N VAL A 486 15.09 -1.18 -17.48
CA VAL A 486 15.91 -0.53 -16.46
C VAL A 486 16.39 -1.59 -15.47
N PRO A 487 17.70 -1.91 -15.43
CA PRO A 487 18.26 -2.82 -14.43
C PRO A 487 18.40 -2.13 -13.05
N LEU A 488 18.61 -2.93 -12.00
CA LEU A 488 18.78 -2.49 -10.60
C LEU A 488 17.52 -1.87 -9.98
N SER A 489 16.35 -2.27 -10.48
CA SER A 489 15.06 -1.97 -9.85
C SER A 489 14.82 -3.00 -8.74
N LEU A 490 15.49 -2.82 -7.61
CA LEU A 490 15.52 -3.82 -6.53
C LEU A 490 14.12 -4.24 -6.07
N GLY A 491 13.90 -5.54 -5.94
CA GLY A 491 12.64 -6.13 -5.48
C GLY A 491 11.57 -6.28 -6.58
N SER A 492 11.89 -5.90 -7.83
CA SER A 492 10.97 -6.09 -8.96
C SER A 492 11.33 -7.30 -9.81
N VAL A 493 10.30 -7.92 -10.37
CA VAL A 493 10.37 -8.98 -11.38
C VAL A 493 9.78 -8.43 -12.65
N ALA A 494 10.52 -8.47 -13.75
CA ALA A 494 9.98 -8.08 -15.05
C ALA A 494 10.09 -9.21 -16.06
N GLY A 495 9.29 -9.12 -17.12
CA GLY A 495 9.35 -10.09 -18.19
C GLY A 495 8.46 -9.70 -19.37
N PRO A 496 8.53 -10.47 -20.46
CA PRO A 496 7.65 -10.27 -21.61
C PRO A 496 6.23 -10.74 -21.31
N SER A 497 5.25 -10.26 -22.08
CA SER A 497 3.85 -10.74 -22.04
C SER A 497 3.71 -12.23 -22.38
N ARG A 498 4.71 -12.82 -23.07
CA ARG A 498 4.84 -14.25 -23.36
C ARG A 498 6.28 -14.70 -23.20
N CYS A 499 6.52 -15.75 -22.40
CA CYS A 499 7.82 -16.43 -22.39
C CYS A 499 8.10 -17.04 -23.78
N SER A 500 9.28 -16.79 -24.34
CA SER A 500 9.71 -17.52 -25.54
C SER A 500 10.29 -18.87 -25.11
N LEU A 501 9.79 -19.98 -25.68
CA LEU A 501 10.43 -21.29 -25.53
C LEU A 501 11.76 -21.29 -26.30
N ILE A 502 12.84 -20.78 -25.71
CA ILE A 502 14.17 -21.02 -26.27
C ILE A 502 14.52 -22.48 -26.00
N THR A 503 14.29 -23.33 -27.01
CA THR A 503 14.98 -24.62 -27.08
C THR A 503 16.46 -24.32 -27.24
N VAL A 504 17.21 -24.25 -26.13
CA VAL A 504 18.67 -24.23 -26.18
C VAL A 504 19.10 -25.58 -26.73
N ARG A 505 19.37 -25.67 -28.04
CA ARG A 505 20.24 -26.74 -28.54
C ARG A 505 21.60 -26.50 -27.89
N LYS A 506 21.92 -27.34 -26.90
CA LYS A 506 23.21 -27.41 -26.19
C LYS A 506 24.39 -27.83 -27.09
N ASP A 507 24.24 -27.73 -28.41
CA ASP A 507 25.22 -28.18 -29.40
C ASP A 507 25.65 -26.97 -30.24
N LEU A 508 26.42 -26.04 -29.66
CA LEU A 508 27.30 -25.09 -30.38
C LEU A 508 28.07 -24.17 -29.41
N LEU A 509 28.81 -24.76 -28.47
CA LEU A 509 30.00 -24.13 -27.90
C LEU A 509 31.20 -25.06 -28.12
N PRO A 510 32.29 -24.60 -28.74
CA PRO A 510 33.40 -25.46 -29.12
C PRO A 510 34.29 -25.75 -27.90
N SER A 511 34.32 -27.00 -27.46
CA SER A 511 35.34 -27.52 -26.56
C SER A 511 36.70 -27.51 -27.26
N ARG A 512 37.64 -26.69 -26.76
CA ARG A 512 39.05 -26.79 -27.15
C ARG A 512 39.64 -28.10 -26.63
N GLY A 513 40.03 -28.99 -27.55
CA GLY A 513 40.74 -30.22 -27.20
C GLY A 513 41.28 -30.98 -28.41
N LEU A 514 42.61 -30.90 -28.57
CA LEU A 514 43.53 -31.81 -29.25
C LEU A 514 43.54 -31.94 -30.79
N LEU A 515 44.72 -31.62 -31.32
CA LEU A 515 45.26 -31.87 -32.65
C LEU A 515 45.16 -33.34 -33.09
N ARG A 516 44.76 -33.57 -34.35
CA ARG A 516 45.37 -34.52 -35.30
C ARG A 516 44.84 -34.24 -36.70
N GLY A 517 45.75 -34.00 -37.64
CA GLY A 517 45.45 -33.52 -38.99
C GLY A 517 45.13 -34.62 -40.00
N ALA A 518 44.59 -34.19 -41.15
CA ALA A 518 44.87 -34.59 -42.54
C ALA A 518 43.86 -33.82 -43.47
N PRO A 519 43.96 -33.84 -44.81
CA PRO A 519 44.47 -32.70 -45.57
C PRO A 519 43.45 -32.03 -46.51
N LEU A 520 43.87 -30.85 -46.98
CA LEU A 520 43.53 -30.14 -48.23
C LEU A 520 42.50 -30.78 -49.17
N GLN A 521 41.43 -30.04 -49.46
CA GLN A 521 40.95 -29.89 -50.84
C GLN A 521 40.35 -28.50 -51.06
N SER A 522 40.95 -27.81 -52.02
CA SER A 522 40.59 -26.51 -52.57
C SER A 522 39.33 -26.61 -53.43
N ALA A 523 38.38 -25.68 -53.25
CA ALA A 523 37.58 -25.17 -54.37
C ALA A 523 36.86 -23.85 -54.03
N HIS A 524 37.14 -22.83 -54.84
CA HIS A 524 36.33 -21.63 -55.13
C HIS A 524 36.37 -20.42 -54.17
N LEU A 525 37.37 -19.58 -54.44
CA LEU A 525 37.34 -18.13 -54.34
C LEU A 525 36.13 -17.52 -55.08
N GLY A 526 35.55 -16.46 -54.51
CA GLY A 526 35.10 -15.32 -55.30
C GLY A 526 33.91 -14.55 -54.76
N ALA A 527 34.20 -13.34 -54.28
CA ALA A 527 33.33 -12.16 -54.21
C ALA A 527 32.35 -12.02 -53.02
N PHE A 528 32.78 -11.31 -51.97
CA PHE A 528 31.99 -10.28 -51.28
C PHE A 528 32.90 -9.37 -50.44
N VAL A 529 33.65 -8.48 -51.10
CA VAL A 529 34.15 -7.24 -50.50
C VAL A 529 34.10 -6.16 -51.58
N ALA A 530 33.02 -5.37 -51.61
CA ALA A 530 32.99 -3.98 -52.09
C ALA A 530 31.55 -3.50 -52.25
N MET A 531 30.79 -3.30 -51.17
CA MET A 531 29.66 -2.35 -51.14
C MET A 531 29.38 -1.90 -49.70
N GLY A 532 30.44 -1.55 -48.97
CA GLY A 532 30.39 -0.92 -47.65
C GLY A 532 30.75 0.57 -47.70
N LEU A 533 30.28 1.31 -48.72
CA LEU A 533 30.58 2.73 -48.89
C LEU A 533 29.52 3.49 -49.73
N MET A 534 28.26 3.06 -49.71
CA MET A 534 27.13 3.73 -50.38
C MET A 534 25.93 3.97 -49.45
N ALA A 535 26.18 4.32 -48.18
CA ALA A 535 25.15 4.86 -47.28
C ALA A 535 25.60 6.14 -46.54
N ALA A 536 26.81 6.65 -46.82
CA ALA A 536 27.34 7.89 -46.25
C ALA A 536 27.23 9.10 -47.21
N VAL A 537 26.75 8.92 -48.44
CA VAL A 537 26.63 9.99 -49.45
C VAL A 537 25.19 10.54 -49.58
N ALA A 538 24.17 9.86 -49.02
CA ALA A 538 22.79 10.31 -49.08
C ALA A 538 22.39 11.32 -47.97
N LEU A 539 23.16 11.41 -46.88
CA LEU A 539 22.85 12.35 -45.77
C LEU A 539 23.48 13.74 -45.93
N LEU A 540 24.44 13.90 -46.85
CA LEU A 540 25.15 15.17 -47.09
C LEU A 540 24.53 16.03 -48.22
N ALA A 541 23.49 15.55 -48.91
CA ALA A 541 22.84 16.28 -50.01
C ALA A 541 21.53 17.01 -49.62
N MET A 542 20.99 16.81 -48.42
CA MET A 542 19.78 17.52 -47.93
C MET A 542 20.08 18.84 -47.19
N LEU A 543 21.36 19.17 -46.94
CA LEU A 543 21.77 20.39 -46.23
C LEU A 543 22.19 21.55 -47.16
N ALA A 544 22.01 21.44 -48.48
CA ALA A 544 22.50 22.43 -49.45
C ALA A 544 21.42 23.15 -50.28
N ALA A 545 20.13 23.05 -49.94
CA ALA A 545 19.07 23.75 -50.67
C ALA A 545 18.08 24.44 -49.72
N CYS A 546 18.40 25.67 -49.31
CA CYS A 546 17.49 26.85 -49.23
C CYS A 546 18.03 27.90 -48.26
N ARG A 547 18.95 28.74 -48.74
CA ARG A 547 19.19 30.08 -48.17
C ARG A 547 18.16 31.07 -48.75
N THR A 548 17.29 31.57 -47.87
CA THR A 548 16.59 32.88 -47.75
C THR A 548 16.44 33.83 -48.97
N PRO A 549 15.37 34.66 -48.95
CA PRO A 549 15.64 36.05 -48.55
C PRO A 549 14.67 36.64 -47.50
N ARG A 550 15.26 37.43 -46.60
CA ARG A 550 14.65 38.43 -45.72
C ARG A 550 13.82 39.44 -46.52
N ARG A 551 12.63 39.79 -46.03
CA ARG A 551 11.99 41.09 -46.32
C ARG A 551 11.81 41.87 -45.02
N GLN A 552 12.42 43.06 -45.03
CA GLN A 552 12.31 44.11 -44.01
C GLN A 552 10.90 44.69 -44.02
N TYR A 553 10.36 45.00 -42.84
CA TYR A 553 9.53 46.18 -42.65
C TYR A 553 9.99 46.92 -41.41
N ALA A 554 10.17 48.23 -41.62
CA ALA A 554 10.76 49.20 -40.72
C ALA A 554 9.77 49.65 -39.64
N ALA A 555 10.35 50.21 -38.58
CA ALA A 555 9.68 50.88 -37.49
C ALA A 555 8.86 52.11 -37.95
N ALA A 556 7.73 52.32 -37.30
CA ALA A 556 7.12 53.62 -37.16
C ALA A 556 6.77 53.83 -35.68
N THR A 557 7.35 54.88 -35.13
CA THR A 557 7.13 55.50 -33.84
C THR A 557 5.74 56.11 -33.74
N SER A 558 5.08 56.00 -32.59
CA SER A 558 4.36 57.14 -32.01
C SER A 558 4.37 57.06 -30.49
N THR A 559 4.88 58.14 -29.93
CA THR A 559 4.71 58.64 -28.56
C THR A 559 3.29 59.14 -28.36
N ASP A 560 2.77 58.99 -27.14
CA ASP A 560 1.84 59.88 -26.41
C ASP A 560 1.83 59.28 -24.96
N ASP A 561 2.37 59.90 -23.90
CA ASP A 561 1.90 61.09 -23.16
C ASP A 561 0.37 61.07 -22.92
N ALA A 562 -0.22 61.34 -21.76
CA ALA A 562 0.21 61.64 -20.42
C ALA A 562 -1.02 61.45 -19.51
N THR A 563 -0.75 61.38 -18.21
CA THR A 563 -1.63 61.68 -17.07
C THR A 563 -2.58 62.88 -17.22
N GLU A 564 -3.83 62.75 -16.74
CA GLU A 564 -4.58 63.75 -15.92
C GLU A 564 -5.83 63.07 -15.31
N PHE A 565 -5.90 62.94 -13.97
CA PHE A 565 -6.67 63.78 -13.03
C PHE A 565 -8.19 63.81 -13.23
N LEU A 566 -8.95 63.35 -12.22
CA LEU A 566 -10.17 63.93 -11.66
C LEU A 566 -10.51 63.12 -10.38
N THR A 567 -9.98 63.51 -9.22
CA THR A 567 -10.71 64.22 -8.15
C THR A 567 -11.93 63.48 -7.59
N SER A 568 -11.78 63.07 -6.33
CA SER A 568 -12.85 63.03 -5.32
C SER A 568 -13.73 64.29 -5.36
N PRO A 569 -15.01 64.16 -5.03
CA PRO A 569 -15.68 65.10 -4.15
C PRO A 569 -15.86 64.49 -2.75
N ARG A 570 -15.35 65.23 -1.77
CA ARG A 570 -15.90 65.55 -0.43
C ARG A 570 -17.32 64.99 -0.17
N ASP A 571 -17.64 64.46 1.00
CA ASP A 571 -17.30 64.95 2.36
C ASP A 571 -16.74 63.88 3.32
#